data_AF-Q3J520-F1
#
_entry.id   AF-Q3J520-F1
#
_cell.length_a   1.000
_cell.length_b   1.000
_cell.length_c   1.000
_cell.angle_alpha   90.00
_cell.angle_beta   90.00
_cell.angle_gamma   90.00
#
_symmetry.space_group_name_H-M   'P 1'
#
loop_
_entity.id
_entity.type
_entity.pdbx_description
1 polymer ?
#
loop_
_entity_poly.entity_id
_entity_poly.type
_entity_poly.pdbx_seq_one_letter_code
_entity_poly.pdbx_strand_id
1 'polypeptide(L)'
;MAGWPYNTSRWSKLREAKLAEKPLCEICQRRGIVEPAVAVDHFVAIRHGGDPFPPLSGLLSLCVACHNEKTASFDKPGADPFRRRFKGFDVHLTFLTDE
;
A
#
# COMPACT_ATOMS: atom_id res chain seq x y z
N MET A 1 -16.70 12.18 -3.49
CA MET A 1 -16.64 10.81 -4.06
C MET A 1 -15.23 10.51 -4.50
N ALA A 2 -14.76 9.27 -4.34
CA ALA A 2 -13.47 8.89 -4.88
C ALA A 2 -13.50 8.98 -6.42
N GLY A 3 -12.43 9.48 -7.04
CA GLY A 3 -12.31 9.58 -8.49
C GLY A 3 -11.93 8.25 -9.13
N TRP A 4 -11.74 8.27 -10.44
CA TRP A 4 -11.09 7.17 -11.15
C TRP A 4 -9.66 6.96 -10.61
N PRO A 5 -9.18 5.71 -10.46
CA PRO A 5 -9.84 4.42 -10.75
C PRO A 5 -10.64 3.84 -9.57
N TYR A 6 -10.59 4.50 -8.41
CA TYR A 6 -11.10 3.99 -7.14
C TYR A 6 -12.62 3.81 -7.09
N ASN A 7 -13.36 4.46 -7.98
CA ASN A 7 -14.82 4.33 -8.12
C ASN A 7 -15.27 3.23 -9.11
N THR A 8 -14.36 2.40 -9.62
CA THR A 8 -14.69 1.38 -10.61
C THR A 8 -14.94 0.01 -9.98
N SER A 9 -15.81 -0.80 -10.60
CA SER A 9 -16.04 -2.19 -10.19
C SER A 9 -14.77 -3.05 -10.33
N ARG A 10 -13.91 -2.74 -11.31
CA ARG A 10 -12.60 -3.37 -11.49
C ARG A 10 -11.72 -3.17 -10.25
N TRP A 11 -11.68 -1.94 -9.72
CA TRP A 11 -10.96 -1.66 -8.48
C TRP A 11 -11.57 -2.38 -7.27
N SER A 12 -12.90 -2.43 -7.15
CA SER A 12 -13.56 -3.16 -6.05
C SER A 12 -13.14 -4.63 -6.01
N LYS A 13 -13.21 -5.33 -7.16
CA LYS A 13 -12.81 -6.73 -7.27
C LYS A 13 -11.34 -6.95 -6.96
N LEU A 14 -10.48 -6.05 -7.44
CA LEU A 14 -9.04 -6.12 -7.21
C LEU A 14 -8.70 -5.92 -5.72
N ARG A 15 -9.36 -4.96 -5.07
CA ARG A 15 -9.26 -4.73 -3.63
C ARG A 15 -9.71 -5.94 -2.81
N GLU A 16 -10.84 -6.53 -3.16
CA GLU A 16 -11.35 -7.75 -2.50
C GLU A 16 -10.38 -8.92 -2.65
N ALA A 17 -9.87 -9.16 -3.86
CA ALA A 17 -8.88 -10.21 -4.11
C ALA A 17 -7.60 -10.01 -3.29
N LYS A 18 -7.08 -8.77 -3.22
CA LYS A 18 -5.88 -8.45 -2.45
C LYS A 18 -6.09 -8.67 -0.95
N LEU A 19 -7.23 -8.25 -0.39
CA LEU A 19 -7.53 -8.46 1.03
C LEU A 19 -7.79 -9.94 1.37
N ALA A 20 -8.31 -10.72 0.42
CA ALA A 20 -8.45 -12.17 0.60
C ALA A 20 -7.08 -12.88 0.62
N GLU A 21 -6.14 -12.48 -0.24
CA GLU A 21 -4.79 -13.05 -0.29
C GLU A 21 -3.92 -12.61 0.91
N LYS A 22 -3.99 -11.32 1.25
CA LYS A 22 -3.20 -10.68 2.31
C LYS A 22 -4.14 -9.95 3.27
N PRO A 23 -4.76 -10.65 4.24
CA PRO A 23 -5.75 -10.07 5.15
C PRO A 23 -5.14 -9.21 6.27
N LEU A 24 -3.82 -9.26 6.44
CA LEU A 24 -3.08 -8.51 7.45
C LEU A 24 -2.31 -7.35 6.80
N CYS A 25 -2.10 -6.28 7.56
CA CYS A 25 -1.28 -5.14 7.16
C CYS A 25 0.16 -5.59 6.90
N GLU A 26 0.62 -5.50 5.66
CA GLU A 26 1.93 -6.01 5.23
C GLU A 26 3.08 -5.26 5.91
N ILE A 27 2.87 -3.98 6.22
CA ILE A 27 3.83 -3.13 6.93
C ILE A 27 3.89 -3.49 8.42
N CYS A 28 2.74 -3.72 9.06
CA CYS A 28 2.71 -4.17 10.45
C CYS A 28 3.34 -5.55 10.59
N GLN A 29 3.07 -6.47 9.66
CA GLN A 29 3.69 -7.79 9.65
C GLN A 29 5.22 -7.72 9.62
N ARG A 30 5.81 -6.84 8.79
CA ARG A 30 7.27 -6.59 8.77
C ARG A 30 7.81 -6.04 10.10
N ARG A 31 6.95 -5.39 10.90
CA ARG A 31 7.28 -4.91 12.26
C ARG A 31 7.06 -5.99 13.33
N GLY A 32 6.60 -7.19 12.97
CA GLY A 32 6.19 -8.24 13.91
C GLY A 32 4.85 -7.96 14.60
N ILE A 33 4.01 -7.11 14.01
CA ILE A 33 2.69 -6.71 14.54
C ILE A 33 1.59 -7.36 13.70
N VAL A 34 0.67 -8.06 14.35
CA VAL A 34 -0.52 -8.62 13.71
C VAL A 34 -1.63 -7.58 13.75
N GLU A 35 -1.88 -6.93 12.62
CA GLU A 35 -2.91 -5.91 12.47
C GLU A 35 -3.74 -6.22 11.20
N PRO A 36 -5.08 -6.24 11.26
CA PRO A 36 -5.89 -6.48 10.08
C PRO A 36 -5.74 -5.37 9.04
N ALA A 37 -5.67 -5.75 7.76
CA ALA A 37 -5.73 -4.80 6.66
C ALA A 37 -7.19 -4.39 6.40
N VAL A 38 -7.41 -3.10 6.21
CA VAL A 38 -8.72 -2.53 5.88
C VAL A 38 -8.69 -1.66 4.62
N ALA A 39 -7.50 -1.30 4.17
CA ALA A 39 -7.26 -0.54 2.96
C ALA A 39 -6.33 -1.33 2.02
N VAL A 40 -6.51 -1.09 0.72
CA VAL A 40 -5.58 -1.54 -0.31
C VAL A 40 -5.10 -0.30 -1.03
N ASP A 41 -3.79 -0.20 -1.19
CA ASP A 41 -3.13 0.94 -1.83
C ASP A 41 -2.17 0.46 -2.91
N HIS A 42 -1.89 1.32 -3.88
CA HIS A 42 -0.90 1.04 -4.91
C HIS A 42 0.51 1.11 -4.31
N PHE A 43 1.34 0.12 -4.61
CA PHE A 43 2.75 0.14 -4.23
C PHE A 43 3.47 1.35 -4.86
N VAL A 44 3.32 1.53 -6.18
CA VAL A 44 3.64 2.78 -6.88
C VAL A 44 2.35 3.56 -7.03
N ALA A 45 2.25 4.74 -6.40
CA ALA A 45 1.05 5.56 -6.52
C ALA A 45 0.75 5.93 -7.98
N ILE A 46 -0.53 5.98 -8.36
CA ILE A 46 -0.97 6.33 -9.72
C ILE A 46 -0.41 7.70 -10.15
N ARG A 47 -0.39 8.66 -9.22
CA ARG A 47 0.17 10.00 -9.48
C ARG A 47 1.67 10.00 -9.81
N HIS A 48 2.37 8.93 -9.44
CA HIS A 48 3.80 8.71 -9.71
C HIS A 48 4.00 7.74 -10.89
N GLY A 49 2.95 7.48 -11.69
CA GLY A 49 3.01 6.61 -12.87
C GLY A 49 2.69 5.13 -12.61
N GLY A 50 2.15 4.79 -11.43
CA GLY A 50 1.70 3.42 -11.16
C GLY A 50 0.53 2.99 -12.07
N ASP A 51 0.51 1.71 -12.44
CA ASP A 51 -0.64 1.11 -13.14
C ASP A 51 -1.90 1.23 -12.26
N PRO A 52 -3.02 1.75 -12.79
CA PRO A 52 -4.30 1.80 -12.08
C PRO A 52 -4.82 0.43 -11.63
N PHE A 53 -4.50 -0.65 -12.37
CA PHE A 53 -4.99 -2.01 -12.14
C PHE A 53 -3.85 -3.05 -12.24
N PRO A 54 -2.84 -2.97 -11.36
CA PRO A 54 -1.67 -3.84 -11.41
C PRO A 54 -2.04 -5.28 -10.96
N PRO A 55 -1.13 -6.26 -11.14
CA PRO A 55 -1.22 -7.53 -10.43
C PRO A 55 -1.23 -7.32 -8.90
N LEU A 56 -1.66 -8.33 -8.13
CA LEU A 56 -1.77 -8.24 -6.67
C LEU A 56 -0.43 -7.90 -5.97
N SER A 57 0.70 -8.24 -6.58
CA SER A 57 2.04 -7.86 -6.12
C SER A 57 2.33 -6.35 -6.24
N GLY A 58 1.63 -5.62 -7.11
CA GLY A 58 1.70 -4.16 -7.23
C GLY A 58 0.81 -3.41 -6.24
N LEU A 59 0.15 -4.13 -5.32
CA LEU A 59 -0.74 -3.57 -4.30
C LEU A 59 -0.25 -3.93 -2.90
N LEU A 60 -0.61 -3.09 -1.93
CA LEU A 60 -0.31 -3.26 -0.51
C LEU A 60 -1.61 -3.36 0.29
N SER A 61 -1.73 -4.39 1.12
CA SER A 61 -2.75 -4.49 2.17
C SER A 61 -2.29 -3.73 3.42
N LEU A 62 -3.08 -2.74 3.86
CA LEU A 62 -2.68 -1.79 4.91
C LEU A 62 -3.78 -1.60 5.97
N CYS A 63 -3.36 -1.39 7.22
CA CYS A 63 -4.22 -0.81 8.24
C CYS A 63 -4.39 0.70 8.01
N VAL A 64 -5.38 1.33 8.68
CA VAL A 64 -5.65 2.77 8.53
C VAL A 64 -4.43 3.63 8.81
N ALA A 65 -3.68 3.30 9.87
CA ALA A 65 -2.49 4.06 10.27
C ALA A 65 -1.41 4.03 9.18
N CYS A 66 -1.04 2.84 8.69
CA CYS A 66 -0.01 2.70 7.67
C CYS A 66 -0.43 3.30 6.33
N HIS A 67 -1.72 3.18 5.95
CA HIS A 67 -2.26 3.81 4.76
C HIS A 67 -2.13 5.34 4.80
N ASN A 68 -2.60 5.97 5.87
CA ASN A 68 -2.51 7.42 6.04
C ASN A 68 -1.07 7.91 6.05
N GLU A 69 -0.17 7.15 6.68
CA GLU A 69 1.24 7.49 6.76
C GLU A 69 1.93 7.38 5.39
N LYS A 70 1.61 6.36 4.58
CA LYS A 70 2.07 6.24 3.20
C LYS A 70 1.60 7.43 2.37
N THR A 71 0.31 7.76 2.45
CA THR A 71 -0.25 8.90 1.73
C THR A 71 0.45 10.20 2.11
N ALA A 72 0.71 10.42 3.40
CA ALA A 72 1.33 11.65 3.89
C ALA A 72 2.81 11.78 3.51
N SER A 73 3.54 10.66 3.46
CA SER A 73 5.02 10.65 3.39
C SER A 73 5.56 10.32 2.00
N PHE A 74 4.79 9.66 1.14
CA PHE A 74 5.24 9.21 -0.18
C PHE A 74 4.31 9.70 -1.30
N ASP A 75 3.00 9.73 -1.06
CA ASP A 75 2.04 10.07 -2.11
C ASP A 75 1.74 11.57 -2.19
N LYS A 76 2.30 12.44 -1.34
CA LYS A 76 2.13 13.90 -1.45
C LYS A 76 3.31 14.58 -2.15
N PRO A 77 3.09 15.64 -2.96
CA PRO A 77 4.18 16.43 -3.52
C PRO A 77 4.96 17.12 -2.39
N GLY A 78 6.29 17.10 -2.46
CA GLY A 78 7.15 17.67 -1.42
C GLY A 78 7.18 16.88 -0.11
N ALA A 79 6.68 15.64 -0.11
CA ALA A 79 6.84 14.76 1.03
C ALA A 79 8.32 14.40 1.18
N ASP A 80 8.83 14.59 2.40
CA ASP A 80 10.20 14.25 2.76
C ASP A 80 10.19 12.83 3.36
N PRO A 81 10.70 11.82 2.64
CA PRO A 81 10.70 10.43 3.09
C PRO A 81 11.59 10.22 4.33
N PHE A 82 12.45 11.19 4.68
CA PHE A 82 13.32 11.14 5.85
C PHE A 82 12.72 11.80 7.10
N ARG A 83 11.61 12.56 6.97
CA ARG A 83 11.03 13.32 8.09
C ARG A 83 10.33 12.46 9.13
N ARG A 84 10.04 11.19 8.82
CA ARG A 84 9.59 10.17 9.78
C ARG A 84 10.31 8.87 9.49
N ARG A 85 11.22 8.47 10.39
CA ARG A 85 11.99 7.23 10.31
C ARG A 85 11.03 6.04 10.44
N PHE A 86 10.52 5.59 9.30
CA PHE A 86 9.50 4.56 9.20
C PHE A 86 10.14 3.20 9.40
N LYS A 87 9.95 2.57 10.56
CA LYS A 87 10.35 1.17 10.74
C LYS A 87 9.46 0.33 9.81
N GLY A 88 10.00 -0.44 8.87
CA GLY A 88 9.24 -1.33 7.98
C GLY A 88 8.67 -0.74 6.68
N PHE A 89 9.02 0.51 6.35
CA PHE A 89 8.90 1.07 4.99
C PHE A 89 10.27 1.61 4.58
N ASP A 90 11.28 0.74 4.69
CA ASP A 90 12.61 1.03 4.18
C ASP A 90 12.53 1.22 2.66
N VAL A 91 13.24 2.24 2.17
CA VAL A 91 13.25 2.68 0.77
C VAL A 91 13.58 1.55 -0.23
N HIS A 92 14.15 0.46 0.29
CA HIS A 92 14.33 -0.80 -0.37
C HIS A 92 13.14 -1.71 -0.04
N LEU A 93 12.00 -1.47 -0.68
CA LEU A 93 10.99 -2.52 -0.89
C LEU A 93 11.53 -3.58 -1.88
N THR A 94 12.81 -3.93 -1.76
CA THR A 94 13.40 -5.08 -2.42
C THR A 94 12.62 -6.28 -1.92
N PHE A 95 11.91 -6.89 -2.87
CA PHE A 95 11.39 -8.24 -2.78
C PHE A 95 12.42 -9.11 -2.05
N LEU A 96 12.21 -9.34 -0.76
CA LEU A 96 12.84 -10.45 -0.06
C LEU A 96 12.14 -11.69 -0.61
N THR A 97 12.60 -12.14 -1.76
CA THR A 97 12.62 -13.57 -2.05
C THR A 97 13.56 -14.15 -1.01
N ASP A 98 12.98 -14.71 0.04
CA ASP A 98 13.66 -15.60 0.98
C ASP A 98 13.95 -16.89 0.22
N GLU A 99 15.12 -16.94 -0.44
CA GLU A 99 15.91 -18.15 -0.73
C GLU A 99 17.40 -17.78 -0.64
#